data_AF-A0A2K4YIP5-F1
#
_entry.id   AF-A0A2K4YIP5-F1
#
_cell.length_a   1.000
_cell.length_b   1.000
_cell.length_c   1.000
_cell.angle_alpha   90.00
_cell.angle_beta   90.00
_cell.angle_gamma   90.00
#
_symmetry.space_group_name_H-M   'P 1'
#
loop_
_entity.id
_entity.type
_entity.pdbx_description
1 polymer ?
#
loop_
_entity_poly.entity_id
_entity_poly.type
_entity_poly.pdbx_seq_one_letter_code
_entity_poly.pdbx_strand_id
1 'polypeptide(L)'
;MGLFRKRKTRATRRAEARAIKARAKLEAKLDAKNQARRLKADRRAAERALNAQIKSQRDSDRAALKVAETELKAAREGKVLSPTRIRRVLTVSRLLAPVLTPVIYRAAMAARAMIDQRRADQLGIPLAQIGQFSGHGAQLSARIAGSEKSLRMVQEKKPKDAETKQFVAAISERLTDLSAAVTAAENMPAARRRAAHSAISSQLDGIEADLMARLGLT
;
A
#
# COMPACT_ATOMS: atom_id res chain seq x y z
N MET A 1 -89.37 -60.19 47.28
CA MET A 1 -89.30 -59.36 48.50
C MET A 1 -88.95 -57.92 48.08
N GLY A 2 -89.95 -57.09 47.84
CA GLY A 2 -89.78 -55.72 47.33
C GLY A 2 -89.24 -54.75 48.38
N LEU A 3 -88.25 -53.94 47.99
CA LEU A 3 -87.63 -52.90 48.81
C LEU A 3 -88.58 -51.70 48.99
N PHE A 4 -89.43 -51.74 50.03
CA PHE A 4 -90.19 -50.57 50.48
C PHE A 4 -89.25 -49.52 51.09
N ARG A 5 -88.82 -48.53 50.30
CA ARG A 5 -88.09 -47.36 50.81
C ARG A 5 -89.05 -46.40 51.52
N LYS A 6 -88.71 -45.98 52.75
CA LYS A 6 -89.39 -44.92 53.52
C LYS A 6 -89.55 -43.65 52.67
N ARG A 7 -90.79 -43.17 52.48
CA ARG A 7 -91.08 -41.88 51.81
C ARG A 7 -90.59 -40.72 52.67
N LYS A 8 -89.68 -39.90 52.13
CA LYS A 8 -89.26 -38.62 52.74
C LYS A 8 -90.46 -37.69 52.96
N THR A 9 -90.56 -37.07 54.14
CA THR A 9 -91.62 -36.12 54.52
C THR A 9 -91.56 -34.82 53.70
N ARG A 10 -92.67 -34.08 53.59
CA ARG A 10 -92.75 -32.84 52.79
C ARG A 10 -91.77 -31.76 53.27
N ALA A 11 -91.52 -31.71 54.57
CA ALA A 11 -90.59 -30.78 55.19
C ALA A 11 -89.14 -31.03 54.74
N THR A 12 -88.69 -32.28 54.72
CA THR A 12 -87.32 -32.61 54.30
C THR A 12 -87.10 -32.34 52.81
N ARG A 13 -88.08 -32.63 51.95
CA ARG A 13 -88.00 -32.29 50.52
C ARG A 13 -87.92 -30.77 50.27
N ARG A 14 -88.66 -29.96 51.04
CA ARG A 14 -88.57 -28.48 50.93
C ARG A 14 -87.22 -27.95 51.40
N ALA A 15 -86.65 -28.52 52.46
CA ALA A 15 -85.32 -28.19 52.93
C ALA A 15 -84.24 -28.59 51.91
N GLU A 16 -84.32 -29.80 51.34
CA GLU A 16 -83.45 -30.28 50.28
C GLU A 16 -83.55 -29.39 49.03
N ALA A 17 -84.75 -29.03 48.59
CA ALA A 17 -84.96 -28.13 47.46
C ALA A 17 -84.38 -26.72 47.70
N ARG A 18 -84.53 -26.18 48.92
CA ARG A 18 -83.92 -24.89 49.30
C ARG A 18 -82.40 -24.98 49.35
N ALA A 19 -81.85 -26.07 49.85
CA ALA A 19 -80.41 -26.31 49.89
C ALA A 19 -79.81 -26.44 48.48
N ILE A 20 -80.47 -27.18 47.58
CA ILE A 20 -80.06 -27.29 46.18
C ILE A 20 -80.11 -25.91 45.50
N LYS A 21 -81.19 -25.14 45.71
CA LYS A 21 -81.30 -23.79 45.15
C LYS A 21 -80.24 -22.83 45.70
N ALA A 22 -79.93 -22.92 47.00
CA ALA A 22 -78.87 -22.13 47.61
C ALA A 22 -77.49 -22.50 47.08
N ARG A 23 -77.19 -23.80 46.94
CA ARG A 23 -75.96 -24.30 46.33
C ARG A 23 -75.81 -23.82 44.89
N ALA A 24 -76.84 -24.02 44.05
CA ALA A 24 -76.82 -23.58 42.66
C ALA A 24 -76.61 -22.05 42.54
N LYS A 25 -77.23 -21.25 43.43
CA LYS A 25 -77.02 -19.78 43.44
C LYS A 25 -75.60 -19.39 43.86
N LEU A 26 -74.99 -20.13 44.78
CA LEU A 26 -73.60 -19.89 45.20
C LEU A 26 -72.61 -20.33 44.12
N GLU A 27 -72.82 -21.50 43.51
CA GLU A 27 -72.02 -21.99 42.37
C GLU A 27 -72.09 -21.00 41.21
N ALA A 28 -73.27 -20.56 40.80
CA ALA A 28 -73.43 -19.56 39.74
C ALA A 28 -72.69 -18.24 40.06
N LYS A 29 -72.69 -17.80 41.33
CA LYS A 29 -71.95 -16.61 41.76
C LYS A 29 -70.43 -16.82 41.71
N LEU A 30 -69.94 -17.98 42.15
CA LEU A 30 -68.52 -18.31 42.12
C LEU A 30 -68.02 -18.46 40.68
N ASP A 31 -68.82 -19.08 39.82
CA ASP A 31 -68.53 -19.23 38.40
C ASP A 31 -68.50 -17.88 37.68
N ALA A 32 -69.49 -17.01 37.92
CA ALA A 32 -69.47 -15.64 37.38
C ALA A 32 -68.23 -14.86 37.84
N LYS A 33 -67.83 -14.99 39.12
CA LYS A 33 -66.62 -14.35 39.65
C LYS A 33 -65.34 -14.92 39.03
N ASN A 34 -65.28 -16.22 38.80
CA ASN A 34 -64.15 -16.89 38.16
C ASN A 34 -64.06 -16.52 36.67
N GLN A 35 -65.18 -16.46 35.96
CA GLN A 35 -65.24 -16.00 34.57
C GLN A 35 -64.78 -14.55 34.45
N ALA A 36 -65.26 -13.65 35.32
CA ALA A 36 -64.81 -12.26 35.34
C ALA A 36 -63.30 -12.13 35.59
N ARG A 37 -62.73 -12.97 36.47
CA ARG A 37 -61.28 -13.04 36.72
C ARG A 37 -60.51 -13.53 35.50
N ARG A 38 -60.99 -14.57 34.83
CA ARG A 38 -60.39 -15.12 33.59
C ARG A 38 -60.40 -14.08 32.48
N LEU A 39 -61.56 -13.50 32.16
CA LEU A 39 -61.68 -12.46 31.14
C LEU A 39 -60.76 -11.26 31.39
N LYS A 40 -60.61 -10.84 32.66
CA LYS A 40 -59.68 -9.77 33.03
C LYS A 40 -58.21 -10.19 32.85
N ALA A 41 -57.87 -11.43 33.18
CA ALA A 41 -56.53 -11.96 32.97
C ALA A 41 -56.21 -12.08 31.47
N ASP A 42 -57.16 -12.58 30.67
CA ASP A 42 -57.00 -12.75 29.23
C ASP A 42 -56.83 -11.39 28.53
N ARG A 43 -57.62 -10.38 28.91
CA ARG A 43 -57.45 -9.00 28.40
C ARG A 43 -56.06 -8.45 28.72
N ARG A 44 -55.58 -8.61 29.95
CA ARG A 44 -54.23 -8.17 30.35
C ARG A 44 -53.14 -8.93 29.62
N ALA A 45 -53.33 -10.22 29.36
CA ALA A 45 -52.40 -11.03 28.58
C ALA A 45 -52.35 -10.56 27.12
N ALA A 46 -53.52 -10.30 26.52
CA ALA A 46 -53.62 -9.77 25.16
C ALA A 46 -52.98 -8.38 25.02
N GLU A 47 -53.23 -7.46 25.96
CA GLU A 47 -52.59 -6.13 25.98
C GLU A 47 -51.07 -6.22 26.12
N ARG A 48 -50.55 -7.12 26.97
CA ARG A 48 -49.11 -7.35 27.11
C ARG A 48 -48.49 -7.93 25.84
N ALA A 49 -49.16 -8.89 25.21
CA ALA A 49 -48.72 -9.46 23.94
C ALA A 49 -48.66 -8.40 22.83
N LEU A 50 -49.69 -7.57 22.72
CA LEU A 50 -49.74 -6.47 21.75
C LEU A 50 -48.62 -5.45 22.00
N ASN A 51 -48.41 -5.03 23.25
CA ASN A 51 -47.34 -4.11 23.60
C ASN A 51 -45.94 -4.70 23.33
N ALA A 52 -45.75 -5.99 23.59
CA ALA A 52 -44.51 -6.67 23.26
C ALA A 52 -44.26 -6.71 21.74
N GLN A 53 -45.30 -6.95 20.95
CA GLN A 53 -45.23 -6.94 19.49
C GLN A 53 -44.92 -5.54 18.93
N ILE A 54 -45.56 -4.49 19.46
CA ILE A 54 -45.25 -3.11 19.07
C ILE A 54 -43.81 -2.75 19.42
N LYS A 55 -43.33 -3.18 20.59
CA LYS A 55 -41.94 -2.94 20.99
C LYS A 55 -40.96 -3.66 20.08
N SER A 56 -41.19 -4.94 19.77
CA SER A 56 -40.32 -5.69 18.87
C SER A 56 -40.29 -5.09 17.47
N GLN A 57 -41.43 -4.64 16.95
CA GLN A 57 -41.52 -3.91 15.68
C GLN A 57 -40.70 -2.61 15.70
N ARG A 58 -40.82 -1.80 16.76
CA ARG A 58 -40.01 -0.57 16.90
C ARG A 58 -38.51 -0.87 16.97
N ASP A 59 -38.12 -1.94 17.66
CA ASP A 59 -36.72 -2.33 17.77
C ASP A 59 -36.19 -2.85 16.43
N SER A 60 -37.00 -3.59 15.65
CA SER A 60 -36.65 -3.99 14.28
C SER A 60 -36.54 -2.79 13.34
N ASP A 61 -37.45 -1.82 13.43
CA ASP A 61 -37.40 -0.61 12.61
C ASP A 61 -36.15 0.22 12.92
N ARG A 62 -35.80 0.37 14.20
CA ARG A 62 -34.56 1.03 14.62
C ARG A 62 -33.32 0.30 14.13
N ALA A 63 -33.33 -1.03 14.15
CA ALA A 63 -32.23 -1.82 13.60
C ALA A 63 -32.11 -1.63 12.09
N ALA A 64 -33.23 -1.67 11.35
CA ALA A 64 -33.27 -1.43 9.92
C ALA A 64 -32.78 -0.02 9.55
N LEU A 65 -33.17 1.00 10.30
CA LEU A 65 -32.66 2.37 10.11
C LEU A 65 -31.15 2.46 10.35
N LYS A 66 -30.62 1.81 11.39
CA LYS A 66 -29.17 1.75 11.63
C LYS A 66 -28.44 1.04 10.49
N VAL A 67 -28.98 -0.07 10.00
CA VAL A 67 -28.40 -0.79 8.85
C VAL A 67 -28.39 0.11 7.63
N ALA A 68 -29.52 0.74 7.30
CA ALA A 68 -29.61 1.69 6.18
C ALA A 68 -28.64 2.88 6.34
N GLU A 69 -28.49 3.43 7.55
CA GLU A 69 -27.49 4.48 7.82
C GLU A 69 -26.05 3.99 7.62
N THR A 70 -25.74 2.76 8.05
CA THR A 70 -24.41 2.17 7.84
C THR A 70 -24.15 1.89 6.37
N GLU A 71 -25.14 1.43 5.63
CA GLU A 71 -25.05 1.22 4.17
C GLU A 71 -24.92 2.54 3.43
N LEU A 72 -25.64 3.59 3.83
CA LEU A 72 -25.53 4.92 3.27
C LEU A 72 -24.15 5.52 3.57
N LYS A 73 -23.63 5.33 4.79
CA LYS A 73 -22.24 5.69 5.13
C LYS A 73 -21.26 4.90 4.26
N ALA A 74 -21.43 3.60 4.10
CA ALA A 74 -20.58 2.76 3.26
C ALA A 74 -20.63 3.18 1.78
N ALA A 75 -21.81 3.53 1.24
CA ALA A 75 -21.99 4.03 -0.12
C ALA A 75 -21.38 5.42 -0.31
N ARG A 76 -21.52 6.32 0.69
CA ARG A 76 -20.82 7.62 0.71
C ARG A 76 -19.29 7.44 0.82
N GLU A 77 -18.83 6.43 1.54
CA GLU A 77 -17.42 6.04 1.67
C GLU A 77 -16.89 5.24 0.47
N GLY A 78 -17.79 4.77 -0.41
CA GLY A 78 -17.47 4.20 -1.72
C GLY A 78 -17.01 5.24 -2.73
N LYS A 79 -17.27 6.54 -2.47
CA LYS A 79 -16.55 7.61 -3.17
C LYS A 79 -15.11 7.60 -2.66
N VAL A 80 -14.18 7.28 -3.56
CA VAL A 80 -12.71 7.18 -3.38
C VAL A 80 -12.05 8.31 -2.58
N LEU A 81 -12.74 9.43 -2.34
CA LEU A 81 -12.27 10.62 -1.64
C LEU A 81 -13.01 10.88 -0.32
N SER A 82 -13.51 9.85 0.38
CA SER A 82 -14.18 10.06 1.67
C SER A 82 -13.17 10.53 2.74
N PRO A 83 -13.53 11.54 3.57
CA PRO A 83 -12.63 12.07 4.60
C PRO A 83 -12.15 11.02 5.60
N THR A 84 -12.98 10.01 5.90
CA THR A 84 -12.65 8.91 6.82
C THR A 84 -11.60 7.98 6.23
N ARG A 85 -11.70 7.63 4.94
CA ARG A 85 -10.69 6.80 4.26
C ARG A 85 -9.37 7.56 4.10
N ILE A 86 -9.42 8.85 3.76
CA ILE A 86 -8.22 9.72 3.69
C ILE A 86 -7.53 9.77 5.06
N ARG A 87 -8.28 9.99 6.15
CA ARG A 87 -7.70 9.99 7.51
C ARG A 87 -7.07 8.64 7.87
N ARG A 88 -7.75 7.51 7.57
CA ARG A 88 -7.21 6.17 7.82
C ARG A 88 -5.94 5.90 7.00
N VAL A 89 -5.95 6.23 5.71
CA VAL A 89 -4.77 6.12 4.85
C VAL A 89 -3.65 6.97 5.41
N LEU A 90 -3.89 8.25 5.70
CA LEU A 90 -2.86 9.12 6.30
C LEU A 90 -2.29 8.58 7.61
N THR A 91 -3.12 8.00 8.48
CA THR A 91 -2.63 7.38 9.73
C THR A 91 -1.79 6.15 9.46
N VAL A 92 -2.22 5.27 8.55
CA VAL A 92 -1.47 4.06 8.18
C VAL A 92 -0.16 4.43 7.47
N SER A 93 -0.22 5.36 6.53
CA SER A 93 0.93 5.92 5.84
C SER A 93 1.93 6.53 6.84
N ARG A 94 1.46 7.28 7.84
CA ARG A 94 2.33 7.89 8.86
C ARG A 94 2.98 6.84 9.78
N LEU A 95 2.29 5.75 10.09
CA LEU A 95 2.85 4.64 10.87
C LEU A 95 3.86 3.81 10.08
N LEU A 96 3.60 3.59 8.79
CA LEU A 96 4.50 2.83 7.91
C LEU A 96 5.63 3.69 7.33
N ALA A 97 5.51 5.01 7.37
CA ALA A 97 6.52 5.96 6.88
C ALA A 97 7.95 5.65 7.37
N PRO A 98 8.25 5.45 8.66
CA PRO A 98 9.62 5.20 9.12
C PRO A 98 10.24 3.91 8.56
N VAL A 99 9.42 2.92 8.17
CA VAL A 99 9.89 1.64 7.61
C VAL A 99 9.93 1.68 6.08
N LEU A 100 8.92 2.28 5.43
CA LEU A 100 8.86 2.39 3.97
C LEU A 100 9.88 3.40 3.44
N THR A 101 10.12 4.51 4.14
CA THR A 101 11.08 5.54 3.73
C THR A 101 12.47 4.96 3.42
N PRO A 102 13.14 4.21 4.33
CA PRO A 102 14.45 3.65 4.04
C PRO A 102 14.43 2.59 2.93
N VAL A 103 13.32 1.84 2.77
CA VAL A 103 13.19 0.83 1.70
C VAL A 103 13.09 1.49 0.32
N ILE A 104 12.22 2.50 0.18
CA ILE A 104 12.09 3.28 -1.06
C ILE A 104 13.42 3.95 -1.40
N TYR A 105 14.09 4.54 -0.40
CA TYR A 105 15.41 5.15 -0.59
C TYR A 105 16.44 4.14 -1.11
N ARG A 106 16.52 2.94 -0.49
CA ARG A 106 17.42 1.88 -0.96
C ARG A 106 17.08 1.39 -2.36
N ALA A 107 15.80 1.26 -2.70
CA ALA A 107 15.36 0.87 -4.04
C ALA A 107 15.73 1.94 -5.09
N ALA A 108 15.53 3.22 -4.77
CA ALA A 108 15.93 4.33 -5.64
C ALA A 108 17.45 4.37 -5.86
N MET A 109 18.23 4.15 -4.81
CA MET A 109 19.69 4.08 -4.92
C MET A 109 20.17 2.87 -5.71
N ALA A 110 19.54 1.71 -5.55
CA ALA A 110 19.85 0.52 -6.33
C ALA A 110 19.53 0.70 -7.82
N ALA A 111 18.38 1.30 -8.14
CA ALA A 111 18.02 1.63 -9.52
C ALA A 111 19.02 2.62 -10.14
N ARG A 112 19.43 3.63 -9.37
CA ARG A 112 20.46 4.58 -9.80
C ARG A 112 21.81 3.91 -10.03
N ALA A 113 22.25 3.04 -9.10
CA ALA A 113 23.47 2.29 -9.24
C ALA A 113 23.45 1.35 -10.47
N MET A 114 22.29 0.78 -10.81
CA MET A 114 22.13 -0.04 -12.01
C MET A 114 22.22 0.78 -13.31
N ILE A 115 21.70 2.01 -13.30
CA ILE A 115 21.85 2.95 -14.44
C ILE A 115 23.31 3.37 -14.58
N ASP A 116 23.96 3.71 -13.47
CA ASP A 116 25.37 4.10 -13.45
C ASP A 116 26.26 2.91 -13.86
N GLN A 117 25.91 1.67 -13.49
CA GLN A 117 26.57 0.43 -13.94
C GLN A 117 26.50 0.27 -15.44
N ARG A 118 25.31 0.37 -16.03
CA ARG A 118 25.16 0.27 -17.48
C ARG A 118 25.91 1.37 -18.22
N ARG A 119 26.02 2.57 -17.62
CA ARG A 119 26.80 3.67 -18.17
C ARG A 119 28.31 3.42 -18.05
N ALA A 120 28.75 2.82 -16.95
CA ALA A 120 30.12 2.34 -16.76
C ALA A 120 30.48 1.28 -17.79
N ASP A 121 29.60 0.29 -18.01
CA ASP A 121 29.83 -0.83 -18.93
C ASP A 121 29.91 -0.34 -20.38
N GLN A 122 29.09 0.64 -20.77
CA GLN A 122 29.17 1.28 -22.10
C GLN A 122 30.47 2.08 -22.30
N LEU A 123 31.06 2.57 -21.21
CA LEU A 123 32.28 3.38 -21.24
C LEU A 123 33.54 2.56 -20.89
N GLY A 124 33.39 1.28 -20.54
CA GLY A 124 34.50 0.38 -20.16
C GLY A 124 35.27 0.79 -18.90
N ILE A 125 34.67 1.60 -18.01
CA ILE A 125 35.36 2.20 -16.86
C ILE A 125 34.68 1.81 -15.54
N PRO A 126 35.43 1.54 -14.45
CA PRO A 126 34.86 1.18 -13.15
C PRO A 126 33.93 2.26 -12.56
N LEU A 127 32.81 1.86 -11.95
CA LEU A 127 31.83 2.71 -11.27
C LEU A 127 32.42 3.77 -10.31
N ALA A 128 33.47 3.42 -9.57
CA ALA A 128 34.14 4.32 -8.64
C ALA A 128 34.80 5.53 -9.34
N GLN A 129 35.00 5.45 -10.66
CA GLN A 129 35.61 6.46 -11.50
C GLN A 129 34.57 7.29 -12.31
N ILE A 130 33.27 7.04 -12.16
CA ILE A 130 32.24 7.86 -12.82
C ILE A 130 32.16 9.26 -12.20
N GLY A 131 32.44 9.39 -10.89
CA GLY A 131 32.48 10.69 -10.22
C GLY A 131 33.60 11.61 -10.70
N GLN A 132 34.76 11.05 -11.07
CA GLN A 132 35.90 11.80 -11.62
C GLN A 132 35.74 12.16 -13.10
N PHE A 133 34.87 11.46 -13.83
CA PHE A 133 34.54 11.74 -15.23
C PHE A 133 33.05 12.08 -15.36
N SER A 134 32.67 13.28 -14.91
CA SER A 134 31.31 13.81 -15.04
C SER A 134 31.31 15.13 -15.81
N GLY A 135 30.32 15.36 -16.68
CA GLY A 135 30.26 16.54 -17.57
C GLY A 135 30.07 16.19 -19.05
N HIS A 136 30.14 17.17 -19.95
CA HIS A 136 29.94 16.96 -21.39
C HIS A 136 31.13 16.25 -22.06
N GLY A 137 32.33 16.38 -21.47
CA GLY A 137 33.59 15.80 -21.90
C GLY A 137 33.96 14.51 -21.17
N ALA A 138 33.09 13.97 -20.31
CA ALA A 138 33.33 12.76 -19.54
C ALA A 138 33.80 11.57 -20.40
N GLN A 139 33.20 11.40 -21.59
CA GLN A 139 33.59 10.36 -22.54
C GLN A 139 35.01 10.57 -23.10
N LEU A 140 35.44 11.81 -23.30
CA LEU A 140 36.80 12.11 -23.79
C LEU A 140 37.83 11.91 -22.68
N SER A 141 37.53 12.33 -21.46
CA SER A 141 38.39 12.08 -20.29
C SER A 141 38.57 10.58 -20.00
N ALA A 142 37.50 9.81 -20.16
CA ALA A 142 37.51 8.36 -20.13
C ALA A 142 38.48 7.74 -21.15
N ARG A 143 38.42 8.19 -22.40
CA ARG A 143 39.32 7.74 -23.48
C ARG A 143 40.77 8.14 -23.25
N ILE A 144 41.02 9.34 -22.72
CA ILE A 144 42.37 9.80 -22.32
C ILE A 144 42.95 8.84 -21.28
N ALA A 145 42.20 8.53 -20.22
CA ALA A 145 42.65 7.58 -19.20
C ALA A 145 42.91 6.16 -19.75
N GLY A 146 42.07 5.70 -20.69
CA GLY A 146 42.30 4.45 -21.42
C GLY A 146 43.57 4.46 -22.28
N SER A 147 43.85 5.60 -22.93
CA SER A 147 45.05 5.82 -23.74
C SER A 147 46.31 5.87 -22.88
N GLU A 148 46.26 6.53 -21.71
CA GLU A 148 47.36 6.52 -20.73
C GLU A 148 47.70 5.12 -20.23
N LYS A 149 46.67 4.29 -19.95
CA LYS A 149 46.87 2.89 -19.58
C LYS A 149 47.53 2.11 -20.71
N SER A 150 47.11 2.34 -21.95
CA SER A 150 47.70 1.70 -23.13
C SER A 150 49.14 2.16 -23.39
N LEU A 151 49.44 3.42 -23.12
CA LEU A 151 50.79 3.98 -23.18
C LEU A 151 51.74 3.29 -22.20
N ARG A 152 51.27 3.00 -20.97
CA ARG A 152 52.05 2.22 -20.00
C ARG A 152 52.34 0.80 -20.50
N MET A 153 51.38 0.15 -21.17
CA MET A 153 51.62 -1.17 -21.77
C MET A 153 52.67 -1.12 -22.89
N VAL A 154 52.70 -0.05 -23.70
CA VAL A 154 53.76 0.16 -24.71
C VAL A 154 55.13 0.33 -24.04
N GLN A 155 55.20 1.10 -22.96
CA GLN A 155 56.42 1.30 -22.18
C GLN A 155 56.94 0.00 -21.57
N GLU A 156 56.05 -0.84 -21.03
CA GLU A 156 56.39 -2.15 -20.45
C GLU A 156 56.86 -3.16 -21.51
N LYS A 157 56.31 -3.10 -22.73
CA LYS A 157 56.68 -4.01 -23.83
C LYS A 157 58.09 -3.75 -24.35
N LYS A 158 58.56 -2.49 -24.35
CA LYS A 158 59.90 -2.09 -24.84
C LYS A 158 60.57 -1.05 -23.92
N PRO A 159 60.97 -1.41 -22.68
CA PRO A 159 61.44 -0.44 -21.69
C PRO A 159 62.85 0.11 -21.95
N LYS A 160 63.65 -0.57 -22.78
CA LYS A 160 65.04 -0.19 -23.08
C LYS A 160 65.20 0.56 -24.41
N ASP A 161 64.13 0.68 -25.19
CA ASP A 161 64.16 1.33 -26.50
C ASP A 161 64.09 2.86 -26.34
N ALA A 162 65.03 3.56 -26.96
CA ALA A 162 65.13 5.03 -26.87
C ALA A 162 63.98 5.72 -27.60
N GLU A 163 63.54 5.19 -28.74
CA GLU A 163 62.42 5.72 -29.51
C GLU A 163 61.10 5.56 -28.74
N THR A 164 60.89 4.41 -28.12
CA THR A 164 59.72 4.17 -27.26
C THR A 164 59.69 5.14 -26.07
N LYS A 165 60.83 5.46 -25.45
CA LYS A 165 60.88 6.46 -24.36
C LYS A 165 60.51 7.86 -24.81
N GLN A 166 61.04 8.31 -25.96
CA GLN A 166 60.71 9.62 -26.53
C GLN A 166 59.22 9.70 -26.90
N PHE A 167 58.69 8.64 -27.51
CA PHE A 167 57.26 8.53 -27.82
C PHE A 167 56.40 8.59 -26.56
N VAL A 168 56.75 7.83 -25.51
CA VAL A 168 56.00 7.83 -24.24
C VAL A 168 56.01 9.22 -23.62
N ALA A 169 57.14 9.91 -23.59
CA ALA A 169 57.22 11.28 -23.10
C ALA A 169 56.29 12.22 -23.91
N ALA A 170 56.42 12.23 -25.24
CA ALA A 170 55.62 13.09 -26.12
C ALA A 170 54.11 12.83 -26.02
N ILE A 171 53.68 11.56 -25.99
CA ILE A 171 52.26 11.23 -25.86
C ILE A 171 51.74 11.53 -24.46
N SER A 172 52.54 11.34 -23.40
CA SER A 172 52.13 11.70 -22.04
C SER A 172 51.87 13.20 -21.88
N GLU A 173 52.73 14.04 -22.48
CA GLU A 173 52.55 15.49 -22.53
C GLU A 173 51.29 15.85 -23.31
N ARG A 174 51.11 15.26 -24.50
CA ARG A 174 49.93 15.51 -25.34
C ARG A 174 48.62 15.08 -24.68
N LEU A 175 48.59 13.95 -23.98
CA LEU A 175 47.40 13.50 -23.23
C LEU A 175 47.09 14.44 -22.06
N THR A 176 48.13 14.98 -21.41
CA THR A 176 47.99 16.01 -20.37
C THR A 176 47.36 17.29 -20.94
N ASP A 177 47.85 17.77 -22.08
CA ASP A 177 47.30 18.95 -22.78
C ASP A 177 45.85 18.73 -23.22
N LEU A 178 45.53 17.54 -23.74
CA LEU A 178 44.16 17.18 -24.12
C LEU A 178 43.23 17.16 -22.90
N SER A 179 43.69 16.69 -21.74
CA SER A 179 42.91 16.71 -20.50
C SER A 179 42.60 18.14 -20.04
N ALA A 180 43.57 19.05 -20.15
CA ALA A 180 43.39 20.47 -19.87
C ALA A 180 42.43 21.11 -20.88
N ALA A 181 42.54 20.75 -22.16
CA ALA A 181 41.65 21.22 -23.22
C ALA A 181 40.19 20.77 -23.02
N VAL A 182 39.96 19.52 -22.57
CA VAL A 182 38.61 19.05 -22.22
C VAL A 182 38.02 19.89 -21.09
N THR A 183 38.80 20.16 -20.04
CA THR A 183 38.37 20.99 -18.91
C THR A 183 38.08 22.43 -19.34
N ALA A 184 38.91 23.00 -20.23
CA ALA A 184 38.69 24.33 -20.80
C ALA A 184 37.42 24.38 -21.69
N ALA A 185 37.15 23.32 -22.45
CA ALA A 185 35.99 23.22 -23.33
C ALA A 185 34.66 23.19 -22.56
N GLU A 186 34.61 22.63 -21.34
CA GLU A 186 33.40 22.62 -20.50
C GLU A 186 32.88 24.03 -20.20
N ASN A 187 33.79 24.99 -20.05
CA ASN A 187 33.47 26.39 -19.76
C ASN A 187 33.05 27.19 -21.02
N MET A 188 33.05 26.57 -22.20
CA MET A 188 32.67 27.22 -23.45
C MET A 188 31.15 27.11 -23.73
N PRO A 189 30.57 28.08 -24.48
CA PRO A 189 29.20 27.96 -24.97
C PRO A 189 28.98 26.70 -25.82
N ALA A 190 27.76 26.16 -25.82
CA ALA A 190 27.46 24.83 -26.34
C ALA A 190 27.93 24.56 -27.78
N ALA A 191 27.81 25.53 -28.70
CA ALA A 191 28.28 25.37 -30.08
C ALA A 191 29.81 25.23 -30.14
N ARG A 192 30.54 26.10 -29.43
CA ARG A 192 32.01 26.10 -29.37
C ARG A 192 32.55 24.89 -28.62
N ARG A 193 31.87 24.48 -27.53
CA ARG A 193 32.19 23.26 -26.79
C ARG A 193 32.11 22.01 -27.67
N ARG A 194 31.06 21.85 -28.47
CA ARG A 194 30.94 20.69 -29.40
C ARG A 194 32.05 20.67 -30.44
N ALA A 195 32.37 21.81 -31.03
CA ALA A 195 33.47 21.91 -31.99
C ALA A 195 34.82 21.55 -31.34
N ALA A 196 35.08 22.06 -30.13
CA ALA A 196 36.28 21.73 -29.36
C ALA A 196 36.36 20.23 -29.02
N HIS A 197 35.28 19.62 -28.52
CA HIS A 197 35.22 18.19 -28.24
C HIS A 197 35.41 17.33 -29.49
N SER A 198 34.87 17.74 -30.65
CA SER A 198 35.09 17.04 -31.92
C SER A 198 36.56 17.08 -32.34
N ALA A 199 37.22 18.24 -32.20
CA ALA A 199 38.64 18.38 -32.50
C ALA A 199 39.50 17.52 -31.56
N ILE A 200 39.22 17.55 -30.25
CA ILE A 200 39.88 16.71 -29.24
C ILE A 200 39.69 15.22 -29.56
N SER A 201 38.48 14.80 -29.94
CA SER A 201 38.19 13.43 -30.35
C SER A 201 39.08 13.00 -31.52
N SER A 202 39.17 13.82 -32.57
CA SER A 202 39.99 13.49 -33.75
C SER A 202 41.48 13.36 -33.43
N GLN A 203 41.98 14.14 -32.47
CA GLN A 203 43.36 14.03 -32.01
C GLN A 203 43.59 12.77 -31.17
N LEU A 204 42.62 12.39 -30.34
CA LEU A 204 42.65 11.13 -29.60
C LEU A 204 42.61 9.92 -30.52
N ASP A 205 41.79 9.94 -31.58
CA ASP A 205 41.72 8.86 -32.57
C ASP A 205 43.11 8.61 -33.20
N GLY A 206 43.87 9.68 -33.52
CA GLY A 206 45.24 9.56 -34.03
C GLY A 206 46.21 8.97 -33.01
N ILE A 207 46.13 9.38 -31.74
CA ILE A 207 46.97 8.84 -30.66
C ILE A 207 46.66 7.36 -30.42
N GLU A 208 45.38 6.99 -30.39
CA GLU A 208 44.94 5.61 -30.21
C GLU A 208 45.42 4.72 -31.37
N ALA A 209 45.40 5.22 -32.61
CA ALA A 209 45.95 4.51 -33.76
C ALA A 209 47.48 4.27 -33.63
N ASP A 210 48.24 5.30 -33.25
CA ASP A 210 49.68 5.18 -33.02
C ASP A 210 50.02 4.18 -31.89
N LEU A 211 49.21 4.18 -30.82
CA LEU A 211 49.32 3.24 -29.71
C LEU A 211 49.04 1.80 -30.16
N MET A 212 47.97 1.57 -30.93
CA MET A 212 47.65 0.24 -31.45
C MET A 212 48.74 -0.28 -32.39
N ALA A 213 49.27 0.58 -33.28
CA ALA A 213 50.36 0.21 -34.18
C ALA A 213 51.61 -0.25 -33.42
N ARG A 214 51.97 0.43 -32.33
CA ARG A 214 53.12 0.06 -31.48
C ARG A 214 52.86 -1.17 -30.60
N LEU A 215 51.61 -1.40 -30.22
CA LEU A 215 51.18 -2.63 -29.55
C LEU A 215 51.11 -3.82 -30.52
N GLY A 216 51.07 -3.57 -31.83
CA GLY A 216 50.98 -4.60 -32.87
C GLY A 216 49.56 -5.13 -33.05
N LEU A 217 48.55 -4.28 -32.84
CA LEU A 217 47.12 -4.61 -32.86
C LEU A 217 46.39 -4.06 -34.11
N THR A 218 47.12 -3.55 -35.09
CA THR A 218 46.63 -2.99 -36.36
C THR A 218 47.14 -3.77 -37.56
#